data_AF-A0A165WH16-F1
#
_entry.id   AF-A0A165WH16-F1
#
_cell.length_a   1.000
_cell.length_b   1.000
_cell.length_c   1.000
_cell.angle_alpha   90.00
_cell.angle_beta   90.00
_cell.angle_gamma   90.00
#
_symmetry.space_group_name_H-M   'P 1'
#
loop_
_entity.id
_entity.type
_entity.pdbx_description
1 polymer ?
#
loop_
_entity_poly.entity_id
_entity_poly.type
_entity_poly.pdbx_seq_one_letter_code
_entity_poly.pdbx_strand_id
1 'polypeptide(L)'
;EAFKGSRSASVKAPMDFAIVTGWQAIMQAIFPESIDGDLLKLVHLSNAFRIINGASPPAVGDVCQAEARIASVANSDSGKTVKVTGVVKRAGLPVIEVTSAFLYRGRFVDHATTFEIVKEHDYSVRLSTEPEVAVLKSKEWFGWDNDASPLLPGTTLIFQLESKSSHQGKSDTSITVSGSVFVTNQLKELVKVATVE
;
A
#
# COMPACT_ATOMS: atom_id res chain seq x y z
N GLU A 1 -14.14 9.19 32.90
CA GLU A 1 -14.93 10.44 32.85
C GLU A 1 -13.96 11.58 32.54
N ALA A 2 -14.09 12.45 31.54
CA ALA A 2 -15.28 13.02 30.93
C ALA A 2 -15.17 13.10 29.40
N PHE A 3 -16.03 12.38 28.68
CA PHE A 3 -16.36 12.71 27.30
C PHE A 3 -17.34 13.88 27.38
N LYS A 4 -16.83 15.10 27.58
CA LYS A 4 -17.65 16.31 27.47
C LYS A 4 -18.14 16.36 26.02
N GLY A 5 -19.43 16.09 25.85
CA GLY A 5 -20.16 16.32 24.61
C GLY A 5 -20.12 17.79 24.26
N SER A 6 -19.01 18.24 23.68
CA SER A 6 -19.06 19.30 22.69
C SER A 6 -20.00 18.79 21.62
N ARG A 7 -21.19 19.38 21.50
CA ARG A 7 -22.07 19.17 20.34
C ARG A 7 -21.34 19.73 19.12
N SER A 8 -20.40 18.96 18.58
CA SER A 8 -20.00 19.12 17.19
C SER A 8 -21.23 18.78 16.35
N ALA A 9 -21.53 19.59 15.35
CA ALA A 9 -22.69 19.39 14.48
C ALA A 9 -22.70 18.00 13.79
N SER A 10 -21.54 17.34 13.72
CA SER A 10 -21.39 15.95 13.31
C SER A 10 -20.67 15.13 14.38
N VAL A 11 -21.20 13.95 14.70
CA VAL A 11 -20.55 12.97 15.57
C VAL A 11 -19.50 12.21 14.75
N LYS A 12 -18.24 12.30 15.14
CA LYS A 12 -17.14 11.57 14.47
C LYS A 12 -17.10 10.12 14.96
N ALA A 13 -16.80 9.20 14.06
CA ALA A 13 -16.49 7.83 14.42
C ALA A 13 -15.03 7.75 14.94
N PRO A 14 -14.76 6.89 15.94
CA PRO A 14 -13.39 6.62 16.35
C PRO A 14 -12.62 5.93 15.22
N MET A 15 -11.31 6.12 15.17
CA MET A 15 -10.45 5.51 14.15
C MET A 15 -10.58 3.98 14.14
N ASP A 16 -10.72 3.38 15.33
CA ASP A 16 -10.86 1.93 15.50
C ASP A 16 -12.10 1.38 14.79
N PHE A 17 -13.14 2.20 14.55
CA PHE A 17 -14.31 1.78 13.79
C PHE A 17 -13.98 1.41 12.33
N ALA A 18 -12.82 1.82 11.82
CA ALA A 18 -12.32 1.41 10.53
C ALA A 18 -12.17 -0.12 10.40
N ILE A 19 -11.88 -0.85 11.50
CA ILE A 19 -11.82 -2.31 11.43
C ILE A 19 -13.21 -2.90 11.19
N VAL A 20 -14.26 -2.33 11.79
CA VAL A 20 -15.64 -2.79 11.60
C VAL A 20 -16.05 -2.57 10.14
N THR A 21 -15.77 -1.39 9.60
CA THR A 21 -16.05 -1.06 8.20
C THR A 21 -15.23 -1.89 7.21
N GLY A 22 -13.97 -2.19 7.54
CA GLY A 22 -13.04 -2.92 6.68
C GLY A 22 -13.06 -4.45 6.83
N TRP A 23 -13.71 -4.97 7.87
CA TRP A 23 -13.56 -6.37 8.30
C TRP A 23 -13.88 -7.37 7.18
N GLN A 24 -14.98 -7.15 6.48
CA GLN A 24 -15.39 -8.05 5.41
C GLN A 24 -14.33 -8.15 4.30
N ALA A 25 -13.78 -7.02 3.85
CA ALA A 25 -12.76 -6.99 2.81
C ALA A 25 -11.45 -7.65 3.29
N ILE A 26 -11.02 -7.34 4.52
CA ILE A 26 -9.80 -7.91 5.12
C ILE A 26 -9.93 -9.43 5.26
N MET A 27 -11.07 -9.90 5.76
CA MET A 27 -11.31 -11.33 5.89
C MET A 27 -11.33 -12.00 4.53
N GLN A 28 -12.10 -11.50 3.56
CA GLN A 28 -12.15 -12.08 2.20
C GLN A 28 -10.76 -12.25 1.57
N ALA A 29 -9.81 -11.35 1.85
CA ALA A 29 -8.46 -11.42 1.32
C ALA A 29 -7.64 -12.63 1.83
N ILE A 30 -8.00 -13.26 2.97
CA ILE A 30 -7.24 -14.39 3.54
C ILE A 30 -7.87 -15.77 3.32
N PHE A 31 -9.00 -15.85 2.60
CA PHE A 31 -9.66 -17.11 2.19
C PHE A 31 -9.34 -17.68 0.80
N PRO A 32 -8.56 -17.06 -0.12
CA PRO A 32 -8.27 -17.70 -1.41
C PRO A 32 -7.63 -19.09 -1.24
N GLU A 33 -7.94 -20.04 -2.14
CA GLU A 33 -7.38 -21.40 -2.12
C GLU A 33 -5.84 -21.43 -2.19
N SER A 34 -5.23 -20.38 -2.76
CA SER A 34 -3.77 -20.22 -2.81
C SER A 34 -3.13 -19.94 -1.44
N ILE A 35 -3.94 -19.58 -0.44
CA ILE A 35 -3.56 -19.36 0.96
C ILE A 35 -4.29 -20.41 1.80
N ASP A 36 -3.88 -21.67 1.63
CA ASP A 36 -4.44 -22.77 2.41
C ASP A 36 -3.99 -22.68 3.87
N GLY A 37 -4.94 -22.84 4.80
CA GLY A 37 -4.73 -22.63 6.22
C GLY A 37 -5.95 -23.02 7.06
N ASP A 38 -5.70 -23.72 8.16
CA ASP A 38 -6.75 -24.09 9.12
C ASP A 38 -7.21 -22.85 9.91
N LEU A 39 -8.40 -22.33 9.58
CA LEU A 39 -9.00 -21.16 10.22
C LEU A 39 -9.20 -21.32 11.73
N LEU A 40 -9.38 -22.55 12.24
CA LEU A 40 -9.48 -22.79 13.68
C LEU A 40 -8.14 -22.62 14.39
N LYS A 41 -7.04 -22.57 13.63
CA LYS A 41 -5.68 -22.30 14.10
C LYS A 41 -5.21 -20.88 13.81
N LEU A 42 -6.07 -20.02 13.27
CA LEU A 42 -5.77 -18.63 12.94
C LEU A 42 -5.54 -17.78 14.21
N VAL A 43 -4.49 -16.99 14.21
CA VAL A 43 -4.15 -16.02 15.27
C VAL A 43 -4.02 -14.64 14.64
N HIS A 44 -4.67 -13.64 15.23
CA HIS A 44 -4.47 -12.25 14.84
C HIS A 44 -3.24 -11.69 15.57
N LEU A 45 -2.16 -11.43 14.82
CA LEU A 45 -0.87 -11.02 15.37
C LEU A 45 -0.79 -9.52 15.64
N SER A 46 -1.28 -8.70 14.71
CA SER A 46 -1.21 -7.25 14.82
C SER A 46 -2.29 -6.57 14.00
N ASN A 47 -2.65 -5.37 14.43
CA ASN A 47 -3.57 -4.50 13.74
C ASN A 47 -3.13 -3.04 13.91
N ALA A 48 -3.03 -2.32 12.81
CA ALA A 48 -2.60 -0.93 12.78
C ALA A 48 -3.51 -0.10 11.89
N PHE A 49 -3.65 1.17 12.25
CA PHE A 49 -4.48 2.14 11.52
C PHE A 49 -3.62 3.33 11.10
N ARG A 50 -3.81 3.82 9.87
CA ARG A 50 -3.21 5.06 9.38
C ARG A 50 -4.27 5.91 8.72
N ILE A 51 -4.49 7.13 9.23
CA ILE A 51 -5.30 8.13 8.50
C ILE A 51 -4.48 8.61 7.31
N ILE A 52 -5.11 8.69 6.13
CA ILE A 52 -4.48 9.24 4.93
C ILE A 52 -4.32 10.76 5.08
N ASN A 53 -3.15 11.29 4.73
CA ASN A 53 -2.86 12.72 4.84
C ASN A 53 -3.92 13.56 4.11
N GLY A 54 -4.46 14.56 4.79
CA GLY A 54 -5.52 15.43 4.26
C GLY A 54 -6.94 14.86 4.39
N ALA A 55 -7.10 13.59 4.77
CA ALA A 55 -8.42 13.00 4.98
C ALA A 55 -8.98 13.35 6.37
N SER A 56 -10.27 13.72 6.44
CA SER A 56 -10.98 13.86 7.71
C SER A 56 -11.52 12.50 8.18
N PRO A 57 -11.50 12.23 9.51
CA PRO A 57 -12.05 10.98 10.04
C PRO A 57 -13.50 10.73 9.60
N PRO A 58 -13.94 9.47 9.49
CA PRO A 58 -15.33 9.14 9.23
C PRO A 58 -16.26 9.72 10.30
N ALA A 59 -17.46 10.10 9.89
CA ALA A 59 -18.51 10.63 10.76
C ALA A 59 -19.83 9.89 10.55
N VAL A 60 -20.75 10.03 11.51
CA VAL A 60 -22.10 9.49 11.39
C VAL A 60 -22.78 10.04 10.13
N GLY A 61 -23.33 9.15 9.31
CA GLY A 61 -23.95 9.47 8.02
C GLY A 61 -23.04 9.24 6.80
N ASP A 62 -21.73 9.03 7.00
CA ASP A 62 -20.83 8.70 5.91
C ASP A 62 -21.13 7.30 5.35
N VAL A 63 -21.16 7.21 4.02
CA VAL A 63 -21.19 5.93 3.29
C VAL A 63 -19.76 5.56 2.92
N CYS A 64 -19.26 4.53 3.58
CA CYS A 64 -17.90 4.02 3.38
C CYS A 64 -17.92 2.72 2.57
N GLN A 65 -16.89 2.55 1.76
CA GLN A 65 -16.57 1.30 1.07
C GLN A 65 -15.20 0.82 1.56
N ALA A 66 -14.96 -0.49 1.51
CA ALA A 66 -13.67 -1.05 1.86
C ALA A 66 -13.18 -1.99 0.77
N GLU A 67 -11.89 -1.91 0.50
CA GLU A 67 -11.17 -2.88 -0.32
C GLU A 67 -9.96 -3.37 0.47
N ALA A 68 -9.45 -4.56 0.17
CA ALA A 68 -8.26 -5.08 0.82
C ALA A 68 -7.40 -5.83 -0.18
N ARG A 69 -6.09 -5.74 0.05
CA ARG A 69 -5.09 -6.49 -0.71
C ARG A 69 -4.14 -7.19 0.24
N ILE A 70 -3.69 -8.38 -0.14
CA ILE A 70 -2.64 -9.10 0.59
C ILE A 70 -1.32 -8.36 0.32
N ALA A 71 -0.70 -7.87 1.39
CA ALA A 71 0.59 -7.22 1.34
C ALA A 71 1.74 -8.24 1.38
N SER A 72 1.60 -9.32 2.15
CA SER A 72 2.58 -10.40 2.13
C SER A 72 2.02 -11.74 2.60
N VAL A 73 2.64 -12.81 2.12
CA VAL A 73 2.46 -14.18 2.60
C VAL A 73 3.85 -14.74 2.86
N ALA A 74 4.12 -15.16 4.09
CA ALA A 74 5.42 -15.69 4.49
C ALA A 74 5.26 -16.93 5.36
N ASN A 75 6.03 -17.98 5.03
CA ASN A 75 6.10 -19.20 5.85
C ASN A 75 7.25 -19.07 6.87
N SER A 76 6.99 -19.48 8.10
CA SER A 76 7.96 -19.53 9.20
C SER A 76 7.77 -20.80 10.02
N ASP A 77 8.65 -21.05 10.99
CA ASP A 77 8.54 -22.20 11.90
C ASP A 77 7.25 -22.19 12.74
N SER A 78 6.67 -21.00 12.96
CA SER A 78 5.41 -20.82 13.70
C SER A 78 4.17 -21.02 12.83
N GLY A 79 4.33 -21.03 11.50
CA GLY A 79 3.23 -21.13 10.54
C GLY A 79 3.32 -20.14 9.39
N LYS A 80 2.19 -19.95 8.70
CA LYS A 80 2.04 -19.05 7.56
C LYS A 80 1.45 -17.72 8.02
N THR A 81 2.24 -16.65 7.90
CA THR A 81 1.80 -15.29 8.19
C THR A 81 1.26 -14.64 6.93
N VAL A 82 0.07 -14.04 7.03
CA VAL A 82 -0.59 -13.28 5.96
C VAL A 82 -0.82 -11.87 6.45
N LYS A 83 -0.19 -10.90 5.78
CA LYS A 83 -0.38 -9.47 6.04
C LYS A 83 -1.33 -8.90 5.01
N VAL A 84 -2.36 -8.18 5.47
CA VAL A 84 -3.39 -7.59 4.63
C VAL A 84 -3.44 -6.10 4.89
N THR A 85 -3.54 -5.33 3.81
CA THR A 85 -3.79 -3.89 3.86
C THR A 85 -5.19 -3.63 3.31
N GLY A 86 -6.11 -3.26 4.20
CA GLY A 86 -7.43 -2.73 3.89
C GLY A 86 -7.41 -1.22 3.73
N VAL A 87 -8.20 -0.68 2.79
CA VAL A 87 -8.39 0.75 2.59
C VAL A 87 -9.88 1.06 2.68
N VAL A 88 -10.24 1.91 3.64
CA VAL A 88 -11.59 2.46 3.79
C VAL A 88 -11.69 3.74 2.97
N LYS A 89 -12.64 3.77 2.05
CA LYS A 89 -12.93 4.88 1.14
C LYS A 89 -14.25 5.54 1.48
N ARG A 90 -14.31 6.86 1.36
CA ARG A 90 -15.55 7.67 1.43
C ARG A 90 -15.68 8.45 0.14
N ALA A 91 -16.82 8.32 -0.53
CA ALA A 91 -17.04 8.89 -1.86
C ALA A 91 -15.92 8.54 -2.87
N GLY A 92 -15.44 7.29 -2.82
CA GLY A 92 -14.36 6.78 -3.67
C GLY A 92 -12.93 7.19 -3.26
N LEU A 93 -12.77 8.14 -2.33
CA LEU A 93 -11.46 8.62 -1.88
C LEU A 93 -10.99 7.88 -0.62
N PRO A 94 -9.71 7.48 -0.54
CA PRO A 94 -9.16 6.76 0.62
C PRO A 94 -9.08 7.66 1.86
N VAL A 95 -9.53 7.14 3.01
CA VAL A 95 -9.58 7.89 4.28
C VAL A 95 -8.72 7.24 5.34
N ILE A 96 -8.83 5.92 5.51
CA ILE A 96 -8.09 5.15 6.52
C ILE A 96 -7.53 3.90 5.86
N GLU A 97 -6.25 3.62 6.12
CA GLU A 97 -5.59 2.35 5.84
C GLU A 97 -5.58 1.51 7.12
N VAL A 98 -5.98 0.25 7.01
CA VAL A 98 -5.97 -0.74 8.09
C VAL A 98 -5.01 -1.84 7.69
N THR A 99 -3.96 -2.07 8.48
CA THR A 99 -2.99 -3.15 8.23
C THR A 99 -3.12 -4.19 9.32
N SER A 100 -3.53 -5.40 8.94
CA SER A 100 -3.69 -6.54 9.85
C SER A 100 -2.74 -7.67 9.46
N ALA A 101 -2.17 -8.36 10.44
CA ALA A 101 -1.36 -9.55 10.21
C ALA A 101 -1.98 -10.76 10.92
N PHE A 102 -2.15 -11.85 10.20
CA PHE A 102 -2.71 -13.10 10.69
C PHE A 102 -1.70 -14.23 10.57
N LEU A 103 -1.74 -15.19 11.47
CA LEU A 103 -0.91 -16.38 11.46
C LEU A 103 -1.78 -17.63 11.44
N TYR A 104 -1.67 -18.41 10.38
CA TYR A 104 -2.12 -19.80 10.37
C TYR A 104 -1.05 -20.66 11.04
N ARG A 105 -1.30 -21.14 12.25
CA ARG A 105 -0.34 -22.01 12.96
C ARG A 105 -0.23 -23.37 12.28
N GLY A 106 0.99 -23.84 12.05
CA GLY A 106 1.24 -25.13 11.40
C GLY A 106 2.61 -25.19 10.75
N ARG A 107 2.82 -26.20 9.90
CA ARG A 107 4.01 -26.30 9.05
C ARG A 107 3.58 -26.18 7.59
N PHE A 108 4.25 -25.31 6.86
CA PHE A 108 3.93 -24.98 5.47
C PHE A 108 5.21 -25.07 4.63
N VAL A 109 5.13 -25.74 3.50
CA VAL A 109 6.26 -25.98 2.57
C VAL A 109 6.01 -25.39 1.19
N ASP A 110 4.86 -24.75 0.99
CA ASP A 110 4.39 -24.10 -0.23
C ASP A 110 5.05 -22.72 -0.44
N HIS A 111 6.38 -22.68 -0.45
CA HIS A 111 7.12 -21.42 -0.59
C HIS A 111 6.85 -20.70 -1.92
N ALA A 112 6.44 -21.42 -2.97
CA ALA A 112 6.10 -20.85 -4.28
C ALA A 112 4.95 -19.83 -4.24
N THR A 113 4.09 -19.86 -3.21
CA THR A 113 2.98 -18.91 -3.04
C THR A 113 3.34 -17.75 -2.10
N THR A 114 4.56 -17.72 -1.57
CA THR A 114 5.03 -16.66 -0.67
C THR A 114 5.56 -15.46 -1.45
N PHE A 115 5.15 -14.28 -1.02
CA PHE A 115 5.56 -13.01 -1.62
C PHE A 115 5.46 -11.90 -0.60
N GLU A 116 6.14 -10.80 -0.87
CA GLU A 116 6.03 -9.57 -0.12
C GLU A 116 5.95 -8.38 -1.07
N ILE A 117 5.00 -7.50 -0.79
CA ILE A 117 4.80 -6.24 -1.48
C ILE A 117 5.08 -5.13 -0.48
N VAL A 118 6.11 -4.33 -0.75
CA VAL A 118 6.54 -3.21 0.07
C VAL A 118 6.31 -1.92 -0.69
N LYS A 119 5.55 -1.00 -0.09
CA LYS A 119 5.52 0.38 -0.55
C LYS A 119 6.82 1.05 -0.13
N GLU A 120 7.60 1.49 -1.09
CA GLU A 120 8.89 2.14 -0.85
C GLU A 120 8.70 3.57 -0.35
N HIS A 121 9.77 4.16 0.17
CA HIS A 121 9.80 5.57 0.49
C HIS A 121 9.69 6.42 -0.79
N ASP A 122 9.06 7.58 -0.69
CA ASP A 122 9.06 8.54 -1.78
C ASP A 122 10.50 9.06 -1.99
N TYR A 123 11.08 8.81 -3.16
CA TYR A 123 12.42 9.29 -3.50
C TYR A 123 12.33 10.56 -4.34
N SER A 124 12.99 11.63 -3.89
CA SER A 124 13.09 12.89 -4.64
C SER A 124 14.45 12.99 -5.33
N VAL A 125 14.46 13.00 -6.66
CA VAL A 125 15.67 13.07 -7.49
C VAL A 125 15.64 14.35 -8.32
N ARG A 126 16.62 15.24 -8.11
CA ARG A 126 16.78 16.46 -8.90
C ARG A 126 17.80 16.22 -10.01
N LEU A 127 17.36 16.32 -11.26
CA LEU A 127 18.21 16.21 -12.43
C LEU A 127 18.70 17.61 -12.80
N SER A 128 19.93 17.94 -12.48
CA SER A 128 20.49 19.29 -12.65
C SER A 128 21.15 19.50 -14.01
N THR A 129 21.59 18.42 -14.66
CA THR A 129 22.41 18.49 -15.87
C THR A 129 21.88 17.60 -17.00
N GLU A 130 22.21 17.91 -18.25
CA GLU A 130 21.84 17.07 -19.40
C GLU A 130 22.37 15.62 -19.30
N PRO A 131 23.61 15.37 -18.83
CA PRO A 131 24.08 14.01 -18.61
C PRO A 131 23.25 13.22 -17.60
N GLU A 132 22.77 13.84 -16.52
CA GLU A 132 21.88 13.17 -15.55
C GLU A 132 20.55 12.77 -16.18
N VAL A 133 19.97 13.64 -17.02
CA VAL A 133 18.77 13.32 -17.79
C VAL A 133 19.04 12.14 -18.74
N ALA A 134 20.18 12.14 -19.42
CA ALA A 134 20.55 11.05 -20.33
C ALA A 134 20.74 9.72 -19.60
N VAL A 135 21.37 9.72 -18.42
CA VAL A 135 21.56 8.53 -17.58
C VAL A 135 20.23 7.95 -17.11
N LEU A 136 19.26 8.79 -16.73
CA LEU A 136 17.94 8.31 -16.33
C LEU A 136 17.17 7.74 -17.52
N LYS A 137 17.18 8.44 -18.66
CA LYS A 137 16.52 7.95 -19.89
C LYS A 137 17.15 6.69 -20.47
N SER A 138 18.41 6.39 -20.13
CA SER A 138 19.07 5.15 -20.57
C SER A 138 18.68 3.93 -19.73
N LYS A 139 17.87 4.09 -18.68
CA LYS A 139 17.43 2.97 -17.84
C LYS A 139 16.23 2.31 -18.49
N GLU A 140 16.35 1.01 -18.77
CA GLU A 140 15.27 0.21 -19.36
C GLU A 140 13.98 0.24 -18.53
N TRP A 141 14.12 0.37 -17.20
CA TRP A 141 13.01 0.44 -16.27
C TRP A 141 12.30 1.80 -16.21
N PHE A 142 12.82 2.86 -16.87
CA PHE A 142 12.26 4.21 -16.79
C PHE A 142 11.52 4.58 -18.09
N GLY A 143 10.20 4.63 -18.03
CA GLY A 143 9.34 5.10 -19.12
C GLY A 143 8.90 6.55 -18.92
N TRP A 144 9.22 7.44 -19.87
CA TRP A 144 8.70 8.81 -19.87
C TRP A 144 7.34 8.85 -20.58
N ASP A 145 6.30 9.29 -19.87
CA ASP A 145 4.90 9.22 -20.33
C ASP A 145 4.39 10.56 -20.89
N ASN A 146 5.19 11.64 -20.79
CA ASN A 146 4.77 12.97 -21.20
C ASN A 146 5.35 13.36 -22.57
N ASP A 147 4.68 12.94 -23.63
CA ASP A 147 5.08 13.27 -25.02
C ASP A 147 5.01 14.77 -25.33
N ALA A 148 4.19 15.53 -24.62
CA ALA A 148 4.01 16.96 -24.86
C ALA A 148 5.16 17.81 -24.30
N SER A 149 5.97 17.29 -23.39
CA SER A 149 7.08 18.03 -22.79
C SER A 149 8.24 17.09 -22.47
N PRO A 150 9.43 17.30 -23.08
CA PRO A 150 10.58 16.48 -22.78
C PRO A 150 11.05 16.71 -21.34
N LEU A 151 11.61 15.67 -20.72
CA LEU A 151 12.34 15.82 -19.47
C LEU A 151 13.56 16.73 -19.66
N LEU A 152 13.60 17.87 -18.95
CA LEU A 152 14.65 18.89 -19.04
C LEU A 152 15.52 18.93 -17.77
N PRO A 153 16.78 19.38 -17.87
CA PRO A 153 17.59 19.72 -16.70
C PRO A 153 16.91 20.76 -15.81
N GLY A 154 17.15 20.68 -14.51
CA GLY A 154 16.49 21.45 -13.46
C GLY A 154 15.23 20.78 -12.89
N THR A 155 14.71 19.72 -13.52
CA THR A 155 13.49 19.03 -13.08
C THR A 155 13.74 18.20 -11.82
N THR A 156 12.83 18.28 -10.84
CA THR A 156 12.81 17.38 -9.68
C THR A 156 11.71 16.36 -9.85
N LEU A 157 12.10 15.09 -9.88
CA LEU A 157 11.21 13.94 -10.00
C LEU A 157 10.96 13.32 -8.62
N ILE A 158 9.72 12.93 -8.36
CA ILE A 158 9.31 12.23 -7.15
C ILE A 158 8.87 10.83 -7.54
N PHE A 159 9.63 9.82 -7.13
CA PHE A 159 9.38 8.42 -7.40
C PHE A 159 8.56 7.82 -6.26
N GLN A 160 7.35 7.36 -6.59
CA GLN A 160 6.50 6.60 -5.66
C GLN A 160 6.42 5.17 -6.17
N LEU A 161 7.20 4.29 -5.54
CA LEU A 161 7.45 2.93 -6.00
C LEU A 161 6.91 1.88 -5.03
N GLU A 162 6.65 0.69 -5.57
CA GLU A 162 6.29 -0.52 -4.85
C GLU A 162 7.22 -1.65 -5.33
N SER A 163 7.86 -2.33 -4.38
CA SER A 163 8.69 -3.50 -4.62
C SER A 163 7.92 -4.76 -4.31
N LYS A 164 7.88 -5.70 -5.25
CA LYS A 164 7.33 -7.03 -5.06
C LYS A 164 8.47 -8.05 -5.08
N SER A 165 8.68 -8.74 -3.97
CA SER A 165 9.55 -9.91 -3.89
C SER A 165 8.71 -11.18 -3.86
N SER A 166 9.13 -12.22 -4.58
CA SER A 166 8.51 -13.55 -4.49
C SER A 166 9.57 -14.63 -4.40
N HIS A 167 9.31 -15.63 -3.56
CA HIS A 167 10.23 -16.74 -3.35
C HIS A 167 9.87 -17.88 -4.30
N GLN A 168 10.79 -18.23 -5.21
CA GLN A 168 10.67 -19.38 -6.11
C GLN A 168 11.42 -20.61 -5.57
N GLY A 169 11.82 -20.60 -4.29
CA GLY A 169 12.55 -21.69 -3.63
C GLY A 169 13.14 -21.26 -2.28
N LYS A 170 14.11 -22.03 -1.75
CA LYS A 170 14.82 -21.66 -0.51
C LYS A 170 15.84 -20.52 -0.68
N SER A 171 16.31 -20.28 -1.91
CA SER A 171 17.33 -19.26 -2.23
C SER A 171 16.91 -18.29 -3.33
N ASP A 172 15.94 -18.68 -4.17
CA ASP A 172 15.63 -17.92 -5.38
C ASP A 172 14.53 -16.92 -5.07
N THR A 173 14.89 -15.64 -5.08
CA THR A 173 13.97 -14.52 -4.88
C THR A 173 13.95 -13.68 -6.15
N SER A 174 12.80 -13.52 -6.77
CA SER A 174 12.61 -12.54 -7.84
C SER A 174 12.09 -11.23 -7.24
N ILE A 175 12.65 -10.10 -7.66
CA ILE A 175 12.22 -8.78 -7.24
C ILE A 175 11.79 -8.01 -8.49
N THR A 176 10.60 -7.41 -8.42
CA THR A 176 10.10 -6.48 -9.43
C THR A 176 9.77 -5.17 -8.73
N VAL A 177 10.19 -4.04 -9.29
CA VAL A 177 9.91 -2.72 -8.74
C VAL A 177 9.11 -1.97 -9.79
N SER A 178 7.96 -1.44 -9.39
CA SER A 178 7.11 -0.67 -10.29
C SER A 178 6.55 0.56 -9.60
N GLY A 179 6.12 1.56 -10.35
CA GLY A 179 5.51 2.73 -9.76
C GLY A 179 5.34 3.90 -10.71
N SER A 180 4.97 5.04 -10.12
CA SER A 180 4.73 6.27 -10.86
C SER A 180 5.72 7.35 -10.43
N VAL A 181 6.11 8.17 -11.40
CA VAL A 181 7.04 9.28 -11.21
C VAL A 181 6.31 10.58 -11.48
N PHE A 182 6.47 11.53 -10.56
CA PHE A 182 5.73 12.78 -10.55
C PHE A 182 6.67 13.99 -10.62
N VAL A 183 6.13 15.10 -11.12
CA VAL A 183 6.69 16.45 -10.91
C VAL A 183 5.70 17.29 -10.14
N THR A 184 6.22 18.25 -9.38
CA THR A 184 5.40 19.22 -8.67
C THR A 184 5.11 20.41 -9.58
N ASN A 185 3.84 20.71 -9.84
CA ASN A 185 3.45 21.89 -10.62
C ASN A 185 3.57 23.19 -9.80
N GLN A 186 3.26 24.34 -10.41
CA GLN A 186 3.30 25.65 -9.73
C GLN A 186 2.30 25.76 -8.56
N LEU A 187 1.24 24.93 -8.56
CA LEU A 187 0.24 24.84 -7.51
C LEU A 187 0.62 23.84 -6.39
N LYS A 188 1.82 23.28 -6.44
CA LYS A 188 2.32 22.22 -5.53
C LYS A 188 1.57 20.89 -5.62
N GLU A 189 0.91 20.62 -6.73
CA GLU A 189 0.24 19.35 -7.00
C GLU A 189 1.20 18.40 -7.73
N LEU A 190 1.07 17.10 -7.42
CA LEU A 190 1.82 16.05 -8.10
C LEU A 190 1.16 15.72 -9.44
N VAL A 191 1.92 15.86 -10.52
CA VAL A 191 1.51 15.49 -11.87
C VAL A 191 2.34 14.30 -12.34
N LYS A 192 1.69 13.19 -12.70
CA LYS A 192 2.39 12.01 -13.21
C LYS A 192 3.02 12.33 -14.56
N VAL A 193 4.30 11.98 -14.73
CA VAL A 193 5.07 12.23 -15.97
C VAL A 193 5.83 11.01 -16.48
N ALA A 194 5.98 9.98 -15.66
CA ALA A 194 6.71 8.77 -16.01
C ALA A 194 6.23 7.57 -15.20
N THR A 195 6.59 6.39 -15.67
CA THR A 195 6.32 5.09 -15.05
C THR A 195 7.64 4.33 -14.87
N VAL A 196 7.72 3.55 -13.78
CA VAL A 196 8.81 2.58 -13.54
C VAL A 196 8.22 1.17 -13.63
N GLU A 197 8.88 0.28 -14.39
CA GLU A 197 8.53 -1.14 -14.53
C GLU A 197 9.76 -2.05 -14.63
#